data_AF-A0A1V4I3E7-F1
#
_entry.id   AF-A0A1V4I3E7-F1
#
_cell.length_a   1.000
_cell.length_b   1.000
_cell.length_c   1.000
_cell.angle_alpha   90.00
_cell.angle_beta   90.00
_cell.angle_gamma   90.00
#
_symmetry.space_group_name_H-M   'P 1'
#
loop_
_entity.id
_entity.type
_entity.pdbx_description
1 polymer ?
#
loop_
_entity_poly.entity_id
_entity_poly.type
_entity_poly.pdbx_seq_one_letter_code
_entity_poly.pdbx_strand_id
1 'polypeptide(L)'
;MVTWTRDVQKQFISRRADLHFNKLLPFKKTHVCAALATKPARCFVAMSNKKNIEKYKNPRLDDDNKAWIYWFLTRLLLERVTAFCAQHVPEARKDQDKLRIIFSRRGDLTYKDFTDYLRRMFYERGAQVLGYKELVWSVIDFDEIYAHDHGDRAGLQLADVIAGSFFQAVELNRGAQVECDPSYAKLLKPLMHHNGRRWYLGFGVKPMPLLGEMNLTDPQKELFTFYGANANSWRKK
;
A
#
# COMPACT_ATOMS: atom_id res chain seq x y z
N MET A 1 -8.61 15.51 15.30
CA MET A 1 -9.05 14.57 14.24
C MET A 1 -8.69 15.21 12.90
N VAL A 2 -7.97 14.52 12.01
CA VAL A 2 -7.49 15.10 10.74
C VAL A 2 -8.67 15.42 9.81
N THR A 3 -8.89 16.69 9.48
CA THR A 3 -10.06 17.17 8.70
C THR A 3 -9.90 17.06 7.18
N TRP A 4 -8.84 16.40 6.69
CA TRP A 4 -8.45 16.47 5.28
C TRP A 4 -9.53 15.97 4.31
N THR A 5 -10.29 14.93 4.66
CA THR A 5 -11.40 14.46 3.82
C THR A 5 -12.48 15.53 3.67
N ARG A 6 -12.83 16.22 4.77
CA ARG A 6 -13.78 17.34 4.74
C ARG A 6 -13.25 18.50 3.90
N ASP A 7 -11.96 18.82 4.01
CA ASP A 7 -11.35 19.92 3.24
C ASP A 7 -11.37 19.65 1.74
N VAL A 8 -11.11 18.40 1.32
CA VAL A 8 -11.22 17.97 -0.08
C VAL A 8 -12.69 17.96 -0.53
N GLN A 9 -13.61 17.47 0.32
CA GLN A 9 -15.03 17.40 0.00
C GLN A 9 -15.72 18.78 -0.10
N LYS A 10 -15.21 19.80 0.60
CA LYS A 10 -15.72 21.19 0.49
C LYS A 10 -15.65 21.74 -0.94
N GLN A 11 -14.79 21.18 -1.79
CA GLN A 11 -14.61 21.59 -3.19
C GLN A 11 -15.67 20.98 -4.13
N PHE A 12 -16.55 20.10 -3.65
CA PHE A 12 -17.58 19.46 -4.48
C PHE A 12 -19.00 19.93 -4.14
N ILE A 13 -19.81 20.13 -5.19
CA ILE A 13 -21.24 20.49 -5.08
C ILE A 13 -22.06 19.37 -4.44
N SER A 14 -21.83 18.10 -4.85
CA SER A 14 -22.45 16.93 -4.20
C SER A 14 -21.48 16.25 -3.23
N ARG A 15 -21.93 16.14 -1.97
CA ARG A 15 -21.15 15.59 -0.85
C ARG A 15 -21.70 14.23 -0.47
N ARG A 16 -20.88 13.18 -0.63
CA ARG A 16 -21.11 11.91 0.05
C ARG A 16 -20.46 11.97 1.43
N ALA A 17 -21.01 11.24 2.39
CA ALA A 17 -20.46 11.17 3.74
C ALA A 17 -19.05 10.56 3.75
N ASP A 18 -18.79 9.61 2.84
CA ASP A 18 -17.51 8.92 2.66
C ASP A 18 -16.87 9.21 1.30
N LEU A 19 -15.54 9.30 1.29
CA LEU A 19 -14.72 9.35 0.08
C LEU A 19 -14.30 7.92 -0.27
N HIS A 20 -14.92 7.34 -1.30
CA HIS A 20 -14.52 6.04 -1.85
C HIS A 20 -14.12 6.20 -3.32
N PHE A 21 -12.84 5.98 -3.63
CA PHE A 21 -12.20 6.36 -4.89
C PHE A 21 -12.87 5.77 -6.12
N ASN A 22 -13.25 4.48 -6.06
CA ASN A 22 -13.91 3.80 -7.17
C ASN A 22 -15.32 4.34 -7.46
N LYS A 23 -15.96 4.99 -6.49
CA LYS A 23 -17.28 5.60 -6.64
C LYS A 23 -17.22 7.06 -7.11
N LEU A 24 -16.04 7.63 -7.32
CA LEU A 24 -15.84 9.00 -7.78
C LEU A 24 -15.92 9.10 -9.30
N LEU A 25 -16.45 10.22 -9.78
CA LEU A 25 -16.35 10.60 -11.19
C LEU A 25 -14.89 10.92 -11.55
N PRO A 26 -14.46 10.72 -12.81
CA PRO A 26 -13.06 10.93 -13.24
C PRO A 26 -12.47 12.29 -12.81
N PHE A 27 -13.18 13.39 -13.06
CA PHE A 27 -12.69 14.72 -12.67
C PHE A 27 -12.53 14.88 -11.14
N LYS A 28 -13.39 14.23 -10.34
CA LYS A 28 -13.28 14.23 -8.88
C LYS A 28 -12.07 13.43 -8.41
N LYS A 29 -11.72 12.33 -9.09
CA LYS A 29 -10.49 11.57 -8.78
C LYS A 29 -9.25 12.44 -8.96
N THR A 30 -9.15 13.17 -10.08
CA THR A 30 -8.05 14.12 -10.33
C THR A 30 -7.93 15.15 -9.20
N HIS A 31 -9.05 15.79 -8.83
CA HIS A 31 -9.06 16.79 -7.75
C HIS A 31 -8.65 16.19 -6.40
N VAL A 32 -9.18 15.02 -6.05
CA VAL A 32 -8.87 14.35 -4.78
C VAL A 32 -7.38 13.98 -4.71
N CYS A 33 -6.82 13.42 -5.78
CA CYS A 33 -5.40 13.07 -5.84
C CYS A 33 -4.51 14.30 -5.75
N ALA A 34 -4.83 15.37 -6.49
CA ALA A 34 -4.08 16.63 -6.45
C ALA A 34 -4.14 17.29 -5.07
N ALA A 35 -5.32 17.34 -4.46
CA ALA A 35 -5.48 17.90 -3.12
C ALA A 35 -4.75 17.07 -2.06
N LEU A 36 -4.80 15.74 -2.16
CA LEU A 36 -4.07 14.84 -1.27
C LEU A 36 -2.56 15.02 -1.42
N ALA A 37 -2.05 15.21 -2.64
CA ALA A 37 -0.62 15.37 -2.92
C ALA A 37 0.05 16.54 -2.18
N THR A 38 -0.73 17.50 -1.69
CA THR A 38 -0.25 18.67 -0.92
C THR A 38 -0.17 18.43 0.59
N LYS A 39 -0.68 17.29 1.08
CA LYS A 39 -0.79 17.02 2.52
C LYS A 39 0.56 16.57 3.11
N PRO A 40 0.83 16.87 4.39
CA PRO A 40 2.05 16.43 5.08
C PRO A 40 1.97 14.95 5.44
N ALA A 41 2.05 14.09 4.42
CA ALA A 41 1.94 12.65 4.55
C ALA A 41 3.00 11.94 3.69
N ARG A 42 3.20 10.66 4.00
CA ARG A 42 4.00 9.74 3.19
C ARG A 42 3.19 8.50 2.87
N CYS A 43 3.24 8.11 1.60
CA CYS A 43 2.45 7.03 1.06
C CYS A 43 3.34 5.87 0.62
N PHE A 44 2.81 4.67 0.85
CA PHE A 44 3.44 3.41 0.54
C PHE A 44 2.38 2.52 -0.09
N VAL A 45 2.75 1.79 -1.14
CA VAL A 45 1.86 0.86 -1.83
C VAL A 45 2.59 -0.45 -2.05
N ALA A 46 1.96 -1.55 -1.66
CA ALA A 46 2.34 -2.89 -2.07
C ALA A 46 1.35 -3.37 -3.13
N MET A 47 1.86 -3.83 -4.28
CA MET A 47 1.06 -4.30 -5.41
C MET A 47 1.43 -5.75 -5.70
N SER A 48 0.42 -6.57 -5.94
CA SER A 48 0.59 -7.98 -6.22
C SER A 48 -0.01 -8.35 -7.56
N ASN A 49 0.77 -9.00 -8.43
CA ASN A 49 0.25 -9.58 -9.67
C ASN A 49 -0.36 -10.96 -9.38
N LYS A 50 -1.70 -10.99 -9.29
CA LYS A 50 -2.46 -12.21 -8.97
C LYS A 50 -2.21 -13.35 -9.96
N LYS A 51 -2.03 -13.08 -11.26
CA LYS A 51 -1.80 -14.12 -12.28
C LYS A 51 -0.56 -14.96 -11.99
N ASN A 52 0.43 -14.37 -11.32
CA ASN A 52 1.67 -15.04 -10.95
C ASN A 52 1.57 -15.79 -9.60
N ILE A 53 0.58 -15.47 -8.78
CA ILE A 53 0.40 -16.05 -7.43
C ILE A 53 -0.71 -17.10 -7.42
N GLU A 54 -1.66 -17.07 -8.36
CA GLU A 54 -2.77 -18.04 -8.44
C GLU A 54 -2.32 -19.51 -8.42
N LYS A 55 -1.12 -19.80 -8.96
CA LYS A 55 -0.56 -21.15 -8.99
C LYS A 55 0.34 -21.47 -7.80
N TYR A 56 0.67 -20.49 -6.97
CA TYR A 56 1.56 -20.67 -5.82
C TYR A 56 0.79 -21.30 -4.66
N LYS A 57 1.22 -22.50 -4.27
CA LYS A 57 0.79 -23.16 -3.03
C LYS A 57 1.96 -23.24 -2.08
N ASN A 58 1.74 -22.88 -0.82
CA ASN A 58 2.72 -23.10 0.23
C ASN A 58 2.22 -24.26 1.11
N PRO A 59 2.81 -25.47 1.01
CA PRO A 59 2.36 -26.64 1.77
C PRO A 59 2.57 -26.50 3.28
N ARG A 60 3.31 -25.47 3.73
CA ARG A 60 3.48 -25.13 5.15
C ARG A 60 2.44 -24.11 5.65
N LEU A 61 1.64 -23.55 4.76
CA LEU A 61 0.51 -22.70 5.12
C LEU A 61 -0.74 -23.56 5.12
N ASP A 62 -1.63 -23.26 6.05
CA ASP A 62 -2.95 -23.85 6.12
C ASP A 62 -3.75 -23.52 4.85
N ASP A 63 -4.27 -24.54 4.17
CA ASP A 63 -5.11 -24.39 2.97
C ASP A 63 -6.39 -23.58 3.28
N ASP A 64 -6.81 -23.54 4.55
CA ASP A 64 -7.97 -22.76 5.01
C ASP A 64 -7.65 -21.28 5.29
N ASN A 65 -6.37 -20.89 5.39
CA ASN A 65 -5.98 -19.51 5.64
C ASN A 65 -6.03 -18.67 4.36
N LYS A 66 -7.23 -18.42 3.84
CA LYS A 66 -7.47 -17.62 2.62
C LYS A 66 -6.89 -16.19 2.69
N ALA A 67 -6.64 -15.68 3.90
CA ALA A 67 -6.09 -14.35 4.15
C ALA A 67 -4.56 -14.27 4.06
N TRP A 68 -3.84 -15.40 3.92
CA TRP A 68 -2.38 -15.41 4.02
C TRP A 68 -1.69 -14.46 3.03
N ILE A 69 -2.19 -14.35 1.79
CA ILE A 69 -1.65 -13.42 0.78
C ILE A 69 -1.82 -11.99 1.25
N TYR A 70 -2.96 -11.66 1.85
CA TYR A 70 -3.25 -10.33 2.36
C TYR A 70 -2.28 -9.98 3.50
N TRP A 71 -2.08 -10.87 4.46
CA TRP A 71 -1.13 -10.66 5.56
C TRP A 71 0.33 -10.60 5.10
N PHE A 72 0.70 -11.44 4.13
CA PHE A 72 2.01 -11.37 3.51
C PHE A 72 2.26 -10.04 2.79
N LEU A 73 1.31 -9.55 1.98
CA LEU A 73 1.42 -8.24 1.32
C LEU A 73 1.40 -7.10 2.34
N THR A 74 0.63 -7.22 3.40
CA THR A 74 0.59 -6.26 4.51
C THR A 74 1.94 -6.19 5.22
N ARG A 75 2.58 -7.34 5.49
CA ARG A 75 3.97 -7.37 5.97
C ARG A 75 4.91 -6.64 5.02
N LEU A 76 4.85 -6.95 3.72
CA LEU A 76 5.70 -6.31 2.72
C LEU A 76 5.47 -4.79 2.66
N LEU A 77 4.28 -4.30 2.97
CA LEU A 77 4.00 -2.88 3.12
C LEU A 77 4.66 -2.34 4.41
N LEU A 78 4.44 -3.02 5.54
CA LEU A 78 4.95 -2.59 6.84
C LEU A 78 6.47 -2.61 6.97
N GLU A 79 7.18 -3.47 6.24
CA GLU A 79 8.66 -3.42 6.14
C GLU A 79 9.16 -2.04 5.66
N ARG A 80 8.35 -1.30 4.89
CA ARG A 80 8.69 0.03 4.37
C ARG A 80 8.24 1.10 5.34
N VAL A 81 7.03 0.95 5.87
CA VAL A 81 6.44 1.89 6.84
C VAL A 81 7.25 1.93 8.13
N THR A 82 7.60 0.78 8.70
CA THR A 82 8.37 0.70 9.95
C THR A 82 9.79 1.23 9.77
N ALA A 83 10.45 0.93 8.65
CA ALA A 83 11.75 1.52 8.32
C ALA A 83 11.68 3.04 8.19
N PHE A 84 10.63 3.58 7.55
CA PHE A 84 10.41 5.02 7.47
C PHE A 84 10.20 5.64 8.85
N CYS A 85 9.27 5.08 9.65
CA CYS A 85 8.98 5.60 10.99
C CYS A 85 10.22 5.60 11.87
N ALA A 86 10.99 4.51 11.90
CA ALA A 86 12.21 4.41 12.70
C ALA A 86 13.27 5.46 12.34
N GLN A 87 13.34 5.88 11.08
CA GLN A 87 14.24 6.95 10.62
C GLN A 87 13.74 8.36 10.97
N HIS A 88 12.46 8.52 11.27
CA HIS A 88 11.81 9.82 11.49
C HIS A 88 11.41 10.07 12.95
N VAL A 89 11.56 9.08 13.83
CA VAL A 89 11.44 9.28 15.27
C VAL A 89 12.64 10.11 15.75
N PRO A 90 12.44 11.23 16.46
CA PRO A 90 13.53 11.99 17.06
C PRO A 90 14.34 11.11 18.02
N GLU A 91 15.67 11.25 18.05
CA GLU A 91 16.54 10.39 18.87
C GLU A 91 16.13 10.41 20.36
N ALA A 92 15.68 11.56 20.89
CA ALA A 92 15.19 11.70 22.26
C ALA A 92 13.91 10.91 22.58
N ARG A 93 13.15 10.48 21.56
CA ARG A 93 11.90 9.72 21.67
C ARG A 93 12.01 8.31 21.07
N LYS A 94 13.21 7.90 20.71
CA LYS A 94 13.49 6.56 20.23
C LYS A 94 12.97 5.54 21.24
N ASP A 95 12.35 4.49 20.72
CA ASP A 95 11.68 3.42 21.48
C ASP A 95 10.43 3.82 22.29
N GLN A 96 10.11 5.11 22.41
CA GLN A 96 8.88 5.60 23.06
C GLN A 96 7.74 5.76 22.05
N ASP A 97 8.05 6.26 20.86
CA ASP A 97 7.04 6.48 19.81
C ASP A 97 6.77 5.19 19.04
N LYS A 98 5.56 4.67 19.18
CA LYS A 98 5.08 3.45 18.51
C LYS A 98 4.09 3.77 17.39
N LEU A 99 4.06 2.90 16.38
CA LEU A 99 3.15 2.96 15.26
C LEU A 99 1.77 2.44 15.66
N ARG A 100 0.75 3.27 15.48
CA ARG A 100 -0.65 2.82 15.44
C ARG A 100 -1.01 2.36 14.03
N ILE A 101 -1.41 1.10 13.90
CA ILE A 101 -1.84 0.50 12.63
C ILE A 101 -3.36 0.41 12.62
N ILE A 102 -3.99 1.03 11.63
CA ILE A 102 -5.44 1.02 11.48
C ILE A 102 -5.80 0.44 10.12
N PHE A 103 -6.54 -0.67 10.13
CA PHE A 103 -7.09 -1.29 8.94
C PHE A 103 -8.49 -0.77 8.63
N SER A 104 -8.82 -0.71 7.33
CA SER A 104 -10.20 -0.63 6.89
C SER A 104 -10.81 -2.03 6.96
N ARG A 105 -11.92 -2.16 7.69
CA ARG A 105 -12.59 -3.45 7.92
C ARG A 105 -12.97 -4.12 6.60
N ARG A 106 -12.76 -5.43 6.53
CA ARG A 106 -13.15 -6.34 5.44
C ARG A 106 -13.74 -7.60 6.08
N GLY A 107 -14.84 -8.09 5.53
CA GLY A 107 -15.62 -9.19 6.15
C GLY A 107 -14.94 -10.56 6.13
N ASP A 108 -13.93 -10.75 5.29
CA ASP A 108 -13.17 -11.98 5.10
C ASP A 108 -11.86 -12.03 5.90
N LEU A 109 -11.61 -11.04 6.78
CA LEU A 109 -10.35 -10.90 7.52
C LEU A 109 -10.55 -10.88 9.03
N THR A 110 -9.80 -11.72 9.74
CA THR A 110 -9.66 -11.68 11.20
C THR A 110 -8.36 -10.95 11.57
N TYR A 111 -8.47 -9.80 12.22
CA TYR A 111 -7.30 -8.98 12.57
C TYR A 111 -6.44 -9.58 13.68
N LYS A 112 -7.02 -10.47 14.50
CA LYS A 112 -6.25 -11.26 15.46
C LYS A 112 -5.21 -12.14 14.75
N ASP A 113 -5.57 -12.75 13.62
CA ASP A 113 -4.66 -13.57 12.81
C ASP A 113 -3.45 -12.76 12.35
N PHE A 114 -3.65 -11.47 12.06
CA PHE A 114 -2.56 -10.57 11.70
C PHE A 114 -1.64 -10.27 12.88
N THR A 115 -2.18 -9.99 14.07
CA THR A 115 -1.37 -9.82 15.28
C THR A 115 -0.59 -11.08 15.61
N ASP A 116 -1.22 -12.26 15.52
CA ASP A 116 -0.55 -13.55 15.74
C ASP A 116 0.55 -13.79 14.69
N TYR A 117 0.29 -13.43 13.43
CA TYR A 117 1.28 -13.47 12.36
C TYR A 117 2.50 -12.59 12.68
N LEU A 118 2.28 -11.34 13.14
CA LEU A 118 3.38 -10.46 13.54
C LEU A 118 4.14 -11.00 14.75
N ARG A 119 3.45 -11.52 15.77
CA ARG A 119 4.07 -12.12 16.96
C ARG A 119 4.98 -13.29 16.58
N ARG A 120 4.49 -14.20 15.73
CA ARG A 120 5.31 -15.31 15.23
C ARG A 120 6.59 -14.82 14.55
N MET A 121 6.47 -13.84 13.64
CA MET A 121 7.64 -13.28 12.98
C MET A 121 8.62 -12.57 13.92
N PHE A 122 8.14 -11.96 15.00
CA PHE A 122 8.99 -11.34 16.01
C PHE A 122 9.84 -12.37 16.74
N TYR A 123 9.27 -13.51 17.10
CA TYR A 123 10.00 -14.61 17.74
C TYR A 123 10.95 -15.32 16.77
N GLU A 124 10.59 -15.41 15.48
CA GLU A 124 11.39 -16.03 14.41
C GLU A 124 12.37 -15.06 13.71
N ARG A 125 12.57 -13.85 14.24
CA ARG A 125 13.46 -12.85 13.64
C ARG A 125 14.88 -13.41 13.46
N GLY A 126 15.51 -13.14 12.31
CA GLY A 126 16.81 -13.73 11.96
C GLY A 126 16.80 -15.19 11.46
N ALA A 127 15.66 -15.90 11.54
CA ALA A 127 15.50 -17.28 11.05
C ALA A 127 14.59 -17.38 9.81
N GLN A 128 14.27 -16.25 9.18
CA GLN A 128 13.33 -16.21 8.08
C GLN A 128 13.92 -16.82 6.80
N VAL A 129 13.18 -17.75 6.19
CA VAL A 129 13.59 -18.44 4.95
C VAL A 129 13.74 -17.46 3.78
N LEU A 130 12.91 -16.44 3.72
CA LEU A 130 12.97 -15.42 2.68
C LEU A 130 13.80 -14.24 3.17
N GLY A 131 14.96 -14.00 2.54
CA GLY A 131 15.83 -12.85 2.79
C GLY A 131 15.28 -11.50 2.31
N TYR A 132 14.01 -11.21 2.58
CA TYR A 132 13.45 -9.87 2.40
C TYR A 132 13.84 -8.94 3.57
N LYS A 133 13.50 -7.65 3.45
CA LYS A 133 13.69 -6.71 4.56
C LYS A 133 12.91 -7.20 5.78
N GLU A 134 13.46 -6.98 6.97
CA GLU A 134 12.74 -7.25 8.21
C GLU A 134 11.91 -6.03 8.65
N LEU A 135 10.92 -6.27 9.49
CA LEU A 135 10.21 -5.19 10.20
C LEU A 135 11.16 -4.55 11.21
N VAL A 136 11.07 -3.24 11.36
CA VAL A 136 11.76 -2.55 12.45
C VAL A 136 10.89 -2.65 13.70
N TRP A 137 11.18 -3.65 14.54
CA TRP A 137 10.34 -3.99 15.69
C TRP A 137 10.30 -2.91 16.77
N SER A 138 11.30 -2.04 16.87
CA SER A 138 11.34 -0.96 17.87
C SER A 138 10.19 0.05 17.72
N VAL A 139 9.56 0.14 16.54
CA VAL A 139 8.42 1.04 16.31
C VAL A 139 7.07 0.32 16.30
N ILE A 140 7.04 -1.00 16.49
CA ILE A 140 5.79 -1.77 16.51
C ILE A 140 5.29 -1.88 17.96
N ASP A 141 3.99 -1.67 18.12
CA ASP A 141 3.24 -2.04 19.31
C ASP A 141 2.09 -2.95 18.87
N PHE A 142 2.02 -4.14 19.48
CA PHE A 142 1.03 -5.16 19.13
C PHE A 142 -0.38 -4.81 19.60
N ASP A 143 -0.50 -3.92 20.60
CA ASP A 143 -1.78 -3.51 21.19
C ASP A 143 -2.35 -2.26 20.48
N GLU A 144 -1.57 -1.65 19.59
CA GLU A 144 -1.94 -0.48 18.77
C GLU A 144 -2.36 -0.87 17.34
N ILE A 145 -3.00 -2.04 17.20
CA ILE A 145 -3.52 -2.56 15.93
C ILE A 145 -5.05 -2.60 15.98
N TYR A 146 -5.70 -1.83 15.11
CA TYR A 146 -7.15 -1.65 15.10
C TYR A 146 -7.76 -1.87 13.72
N ALA A 147 -9.07 -2.15 13.69
CA ALA A 147 -9.86 -2.17 12.47
C ALA A 147 -11.14 -1.34 12.65
N HIS A 148 -11.35 -0.38 11.75
CA HIS A 148 -12.53 0.49 11.72
C HIS A 148 -13.22 0.42 10.37
N ASP A 149 -14.49 0.83 10.29
CA ASP A 149 -15.15 0.93 9.01
C ASP A 149 -14.56 2.09 8.20
N HIS A 150 -14.56 1.93 6.87
CA HIS A 150 -13.96 2.88 5.92
C HIS A 150 -14.41 4.33 6.15
N GLY A 151 -15.70 4.51 6.44
CA GLY A 151 -16.31 5.83 6.66
C GLY A 151 -15.86 6.51 7.95
N ASP A 152 -15.44 5.76 8.97
CA ASP A 152 -15.22 6.27 10.33
C ASP A 152 -13.97 7.14 10.47
N ARG A 153 -12.97 6.92 9.60
CA ARG A 153 -11.65 7.53 9.71
C ARG A 153 -11.22 8.14 8.39
N ALA A 154 -10.87 9.43 8.42
CA ALA A 154 -10.32 10.13 7.27
C ALA A 154 -9.09 9.40 6.68
N GLY A 155 -8.19 8.88 7.53
CA GLY A 155 -7.00 8.15 7.09
C GLY A 155 -7.29 6.91 6.25
N LEU A 156 -8.38 6.18 6.54
CA LEU A 156 -8.79 5.01 5.75
C LEU A 156 -9.29 5.42 4.37
N GLN A 157 -10.04 6.50 4.29
CA GLN A 157 -10.48 7.09 3.03
C GLN A 157 -9.31 7.58 2.16
N LEU A 158 -8.29 8.17 2.78
CA LEU A 158 -7.07 8.57 2.07
C LEU A 158 -6.29 7.34 1.57
N ALA A 159 -6.17 6.29 2.39
CA ALA A 159 -5.52 5.05 1.97
C ALA A 159 -6.25 4.40 0.78
N ASP A 160 -7.58 4.44 0.73
CA ASP A 160 -8.38 3.99 -0.42
C ASP A 160 -8.14 4.83 -1.68
N VAL A 161 -7.96 6.15 -1.57
CA VAL A 161 -7.56 7.00 -2.71
C VAL A 161 -6.22 6.53 -3.28
N ILE A 162 -5.23 6.30 -2.42
CA ILE A 162 -3.91 5.82 -2.86
C ILE A 162 -4.04 4.44 -3.50
N ALA A 163 -4.64 3.47 -2.81
CA ALA A 163 -4.78 2.11 -3.29
C ALA A 163 -5.58 2.05 -4.61
N GLY A 164 -6.71 2.75 -4.69
CA GLY A 164 -7.56 2.82 -5.87
C GLY A 164 -6.88 3.50 -7.07
N SER A 165 -6.07 4.54 -6.83
CA SER A 165 -5.30 5.21 -7.88
C SER A 165 -4.27 4.27 -8.49
N PHE A 166 -3.54 3.52 -7.66
CA PHE A 166 -2.55 2.54 -8.13
C PHE A 166 -3.20 1.31 -8.76
N PHE A 167 -4.38 0.89 -8.29
CA PHE A 167 -5.14 -0.19 -8.90
C PHE A 167 -5.58 0.15 -10.33
N GLN A 168 -6.18 1.32 -10.56
CA GLN A 168 -6.61 1.76 -11.90
C GLN A 168 -5.43 1.96 -12.88
N ALA A 169 -4.24 2.24 -12.35
CA ALA A 169 -3.02 2.40 -13.13
C ALA A 169 -2.47 1.08 -13.70
N VAL A 170 -2.95 -0.08 -13.24
CA VAL A 170 -2.46 -1.40 -13.71
C VAL A 170 -3.56 -2.40 -14.03
N GLU A 171 -4.77 -2.22 -13.53
CA GLU A 171 -5.88 -3.14 -13.80
C GLU A 171 -6.37 -2.93 -15.24
N LEU A 172 -6.32 -3.99 -16.04
CA LEU A 172 -6.96 -4.04 -17.34
C LEU A 172 -8.41 -4.48 -17.12
N ASN A 173 -9.39 -3.65 -17.47
CA ASN A 173 -10.80 -4.00 -17.29
C ASN A 173 -11.12 -5.34 -17.98
N ARG A 174 -11.88 -6.21 -17.29
CA ARG A 174 -12.39 -7.48 -17.82
C ARG A 174 -13.34 -7.18 -18.99
N GLY A 175 -12.81 -7.17 -20.21
CA GLY A 175 -13.55 -6.79 -21.42
C GLY A 175 -12.74 -6.00 -22.45
N ALA A 176 -11.45 -5.69 -22.19
CA ALA A 176 -10.48 -5.14 -23.14
C ALA A 176 -10.77 -3.74 -23.75
N GLN A 177 -11.89 -3.10 -23.43
CA GLN A 177 -12.24 -1.79 -24.02
C GLN A 177 -11.61 -0.56 -23.34
N VAL A 178 -11.03 -0.70 -22.15
CA VAL A 178 -10.47 0.46 -21.40
C VAL A 178 -9.04 0.13 -20.97
N GLU A 179 -8.11 0.94 -21.45
CA GLU A 179 -6.70 0.93 -21.05
C GLU A 179 -6.56 1.32 -19.57
N CYS A 180 -5.49 0.85 -18.91
CA CYS A 180 -5.20 1.28 -17.55
C CYS A 180 -4.81 2.77 -17.53
N ASP A 181 -5.18 3.49 -16.47
CA ASP A 181 -4.98 4.95 -16.37
C ASP A 181 -4.02 5.29 -15.22
N PRO A 182 -2.74 5.57 -15.52
CA PRO A 182 -1.77 5.92 -14.49
C PRO A 182 -1.87 7.38 -14.02
N SER A 183 -2.72 8.23 -14.61
CA SER A 183 -2.75 9.68 -14.34
C SER A 183 -2.99 10.00 -12.86
N TYR A 184 -3.94 9.32 -12.21
CA TYR A 184 -4.22 9.52 -10.79
C TYR A 184 -3.06 9.11 -9.89
N ALA A 185 -2.44 7.95 -10.17
CA ALA A 185 -1.29 7.49 -9.42
C ALA A 185 -0.07 8.41 -9.61
N LYS A 186 0.10 8.99 -10.80
CA LYS A 186 1.17 9.96 -11.09
C LYS A 186 1.02 11.26 -10.29
N LEU A 187 -0.21 11.75 -10.09
CA LEU A 187 -0.46 12.94 -9.25
C LEU A 187 0.01 12.76 -7.80
N LEU A 188 0.03 11.53 -7.31
CA LEU A 188 0.41 11.20 -5.93
C LEU A 188 1.93 11.12 -5.72
N LYS A 189 2.75 11.29 -6.78
CA LYS A 189 4.22 11.24 -6.72
C LYS A 189 4.84 12.05 -5.56
N PRO A 190 4.36 13.27 -5.22
CA PRO A 190 4.93 14.05 -4.11
C PRO A 190 4.82 13.39 -2.73
N LEU A 191 3.86 12.47 -2.54
CA LEU A 191 3.66 11.76 -1.27
C LEU A 191 4.41 10.43 -1.21
N MET A 192 4.70 9.84 -2.36
CA MET A 192 5.29 8.51 -2.41
C MET A 192 6.69 8.53 -1.81
N HIS A 193 6.94 7.63 -0.86
CA HIS A 193 8.25 7.55 -0.22
C HIS A 193 9.34 7.10 -1.21
N HIS A 194 10.55 7.64 -1.07
CA HIS A 194 11.72 7.31 -1.88
C HIS A 194 13.00 7.38 -1.05
N ASN A 195 14.08 6.77 -1.54
CA ASN A 195 15.36 6.66 -0.83
C ASN A 195 16.26 7.93 -0.88
N GLY A 196 15.68 9.13 -0.96
CA GLY A 196 16.42 10.38 -1.17
C GLY A 196 16.88 10.63 -2.61
N ARG A 197 17.22 9.61 -3.40
CA ARG A 197 17.61 9.73 -4.84
C ARG A 197 16.44 9.68 -5.81
N ARG A 198 15.23 10.06 -5.35
CA ARG A 198 13.96 9.92 -6.10
C ARG A 198 13.70 8.52 -6.66
N TRP A 199 14.26 7.48 -6.01
CA TRP A 199 14.00 6.08 -6.36
C TRP A 199 12.85 5.53 -5.49
N TYR A 200 11.71 5.23 -6.12
CA TYR A 200 10.48 4.84 -5.43
C TYR A 200 10.30 3.32 -5.36
N LEU A 201 10.78 2.58 -6.36
CA LEU A 201 10.64 1.12 -6.42
C LEU A 201 11.41 0.43 -5.30
N GLY A 202 10.71 -0.40 -4.52
CA GLY A 202 11.25 -1.05 -3.32
C GLY A 202 11.26 -0.16 -2.06
N PHE A 203 10.78 1.08 -2.17
CA PHE A 203 10.57 2.03 -1.08
C PHE A 203 9.08 2.37 -1.00
N GLY A 204 8.62 3.48 -1.57
CA GLY A 204 7.19 3.83 -1.58
C GLY A 204 6.33 2.97 -2.51
N VAL A 205 6.91 2.36 -3.55
CA VAL A 205 6.18 1.49 -4.50
C VAL A 205 6.80 0.10 -4.48
N LYS A 206 6.08 -0.90 -3.99
CA LYS A 206 6.54 -2.28 -3.91
C LYS A 206 5.71 -3.20 -4.82
N PRO A 207 6.19 -3.49 -6.04
CA PRO A 207 5.62 -4.56 -6.86
C PRO A 207 6.06 -5.94 -6.34
N MET A 208 5.16 -6.93 -6.46
CA MET A 208 5.38 -8.35 -6.19
C MET A 208 4.70 -9.22 -7.27
N PRO A 209 5.40 -10.17 -7.93
CA PRO A 209 6.84 -10.45 -7.83
C PRO A 209 7.72 -9.30 -8.39
N LEU A 210 8.98 -9.53 -8.74
CA LEU A 210 9.77 -8.51 -9.43
C LEU A 210 9.15 -8.18 -10.80
N LEU A 211 9.32 -6.95 -11.28
CA LEU A 211 8.65 -6.46 -12.49
C LEU A 211 8.90 -7.32 -13.74
N GLY A 212 10.13 -7.82 -13.92
CA GLY A 212 10.49 -8.72 -15.03
C GLY A 212 9.74 -10.07 -15.02
N GLU A 213 9.19 -10.49 -13.88
CA GLU A 213 8.43 -11.74 -13.75
C GLU A 213 6.94 -11.56 -14.06
N MET A 214 6.42 -10.34 -14.05
CA MET A 214 4.98 -10.05 -14.11
C MET A 214 4.33 -10.16 -15.48
N ASN A 215 5.11 -10.25 -16.57
CA ASN A 215 4.62 -10.23 -17.95
C ASN A 215 3.62 -9.08 -18.23
N LEU A 216 3.97 -7.85 -17.81
CA LEU A 216 3.12 -6.66 -17.96
C LEU A 216 3.03 -6.19 -19.43
N THR A 217 1.88 -5.65 -19.82
CA THR A 217 1.71 -4.94 -21.10
C THR A 217 2.36 -3.56 -21.05
N ASP A 218 2.61 -2.94 -22.20
CA ASP A 218 3.25 -1.61 -22.25
C ASP A 218 2.47 -0.51 -21.51
N PRO A 219 1.12 -0.44 -21.59
CA PRO A 219 0.33 0.46 -20.76
C PRO A 219 0.55 0.25 -19.24
N GLN A 220 0.63 -1.00 -18.78
CA GLN A 220 0.88 -1.30 -17.36
C GLN A 220 2.31 -0.93 -16.93
N LYS A 221 3.30 -1.03 -17.84
CA LYS A 221 4.69 -0.64 -17.57
C LYS A 221 4.85 0.87 -17.37
N GLU A 222 3.94 1.67 -17.91
CA GLU A 222 4.00 3.13 -17.85
C GLU A 222 4.08 3.64 -16.40
N LEU A 223 3.24 3.10 -15.51
CA LEU A 223 3.25 3.44 -14.09
C LEU A 223 4.62 3.21 -13.46
N PHE A 224 5.18 2.00 -13.63
CA PHE A 224 6.43 1.64 -12.99
C PHE A 224 7.61 2.41 -13.58
N THR A 225 7.60 2.67 -14.88
CA THR A 225 8.59 3.53 -15.56
C THR A 225 8.59 4.93 -14.96
N PHE A 226 7.41 5.52 -14.75
CA PHE A 226 7.28 6.82 -14.09
C PHE A 226 7.83 6.86 -12.66
N TYR A 227 7.75 5.72 -11.95
CA TYR A 227 8.28 5.53 -10.60
C TYR A 227 9.73 5.01 -10.54
N GLY A 228 10.42 4.94 -11.68
CA GLY A 228 11.86 4.68 -11.77
C GLY A 228 12.26 3.31 -12.29
N ALA A 229 11.33 2.52 -12.86
CA ALA A 229 11.71 1.29 -13.56
C ALA A 229 12.59 1.62 -14.77
N ASN A 230 13.65 0.85 -14.95
CA ASN A 230 14.60 0.98 -16.06
C ASN A 230 14.80 -0.37 -16.75
N ALA A 231 15.67 -0.43 -17.77
CA ALA A 231 15.94 -1.66 -18.52
C ALA A 231 16.25 -2.88 -17.64
N ASN A 232 16.97 -2.70 -16.52
CA ASN A 232 17.31 -3.78 -15.59
C ASN A 232 16.11 -4.25 -14.76
N SER A 233 15.11 -3.38 -14.54
CA SER A 233 13.89 -3.72 -13.80
C SER A 233 13.02 -4.74 -14.54
N TRP A 234 13.14 -4.79 -15.86
CA TRP A 234 12.35 -5.65 -16.75
C TRP A 234 13.01 -6.98 -17.07
N ARG A 235 14.28 -7.17 -16.68
CA ARG A 235 14.98 -8.45 -16.87
C ARG A 235 14.43 -9.50 -15.90
N LYS A 236 14.15 -10.70 -16.39
CA LYS A 236 13.91 -11.86 -15.53
C LYS A 236 15.20 -12.18 -14.78
N LYS A 237 15.08 -12.45 -13.48
CA LYS A 237 16.18 -12.92 -12.65
C LYS A 237 16.20 -14.44 -12.64
#